data_AF-A0A6B9Z2R0-F1
#
_entry.id   AF-A0A6B9Z2R0-F1
#
_cell.length_a   1.000
_cell.length_b   1.000
_cell.length_c   1.000
_cell.angle_alpha   90.00
_cell.angle_beta   90.00
_cell.angle_gamma   90.00
#
_symmetry.space_group_name_H-M   'P 1'
#
loop_
_entity.id
_entity.type
_entity.pdbx_description
1 polymer ?
#
loop_
_entity_poly.entity_id
_entity_poly.type
_entity_poly.pdbx_seq_one_letter_code
_entity_poly.pdbx_strand_id
1 'polypeptide(L)'
;MIRNILSVIAGYLIFAISSVCLFIFTGQKPHAEAPMAFKIITIANGIIFSVIAGFVLQLIAKQKRLTLNYILTAVIFVFAAISLVTASGSHWTQLFAMFIFAPVSVLGGFLYLRVTGSTKTA
;
A
#
# COMPACT_ATOMS: atom_id res chain seq x y z
N MET A 1 9.67 16.44 -12.01
CA MET A 1 8.64 15.48 -12.49
C MET A 1 9.09 14.03 -12.36
N ILE A 2 10.22 13.62 -12.93
CA ILE A 2 10.70 12.22 -12.87
C ILE A 2 10.82 11.65 -11.44
N ARG A 3 11.34 12.44 -10.49
CA ARG A 3 11.42 12.06 -9.07
C ARG A 3 10.07 11.72 -8.45
N ASN A 4 9.03 12.47 -8.81
CA ASN A 4 7.68 12.26 -8.28
C ASN A 4 7.10 10.94 -8.82
N ILE A 5 7.28 10.69 -10.12
CA ILE A 5 6.87 9.43 -10.75
C ILE A 5 7.60 8.25 -10.09
N LEU A 6 8.93 8.34 -9.96
CA LEU A 6 9.75 7.31 -9.31
C LEU A 6 9.34 7.09 -7.85
N SER A 7 8.93 8.13 -7.12
CA SER A 7 8.47 7.99 -5.74
C SER A 7 7.16 7.20 -5.63
N VAL A 8 6.21 7.40 -6.56
CA VAL A 8 4.95 6.65 -6.60
C VAL A 8 5.23 5.19 -6.96
N ILE A 9 6.08 4.96 -7.96
CA ILE A 9 6.49 3.61 -8.36
C ILE A 9 7.17 2.88 -7.19
N ALA A 10 8.12 3.53 -6.52
CA ALA A 10 8.81 2.95 -5.37
C ALA A 10 7.85 2.58 -4.23
N GLY A 11 6.92 3.48 -3.89
CA GLY A 11 5.89 3.20 -2.89
C GLY A 11 5.02 2.01 -3.28
N TYR A 12 4.52 1.97 -4.52
CA TYR A 12 3.71 0.84 -4.99
C TYR A 12 4.49 -0.48 -4.97
N LEU A 13 5.75 -0.47 -5.43
CA LEU A 13 6.60 -1.68 -5.44
C LEU A 13 6.87 -2.21 -4.02
N ILE A 14 7.08 -1.34 -3.03
CA ILE A 14 7.23 -1.77 -1.63
C ILE A 14 5.98 -2.55 -1.17
N PHE A 15 4.79 -2.02 -1.45
CA PHE A 15 3.54 -2.68 -1.10
C PHE A 15 3.33 -3.99 -1.88
N ALA A 16 3.47 -3.95 -3.20
CA ALA A 16 3.20 -5.10 -4.07
C ALA A 16 4.19 -6.25 -3.83
N ILE A 17 5.50 -5.96 -3.77
CA ILE A 17 6.54 -6.97 -3.59
C ILE A 17 6.41 -7.62 -2.20
N SER A 18 6.20 -6.83 -1.15
CA SER A 18 6.03 -7.40 0.21
C SER A 18 4.81 -8.30 0.31
N SER A 19 3.71 -7.96 -0.36
CA SER A 19 2.53 -8.81 -0.46
C SER A 19 2.85 -10.13 -1.18
N VAL A 20 3.47 -10.06 -2.36
CA VAL A 20 3.89 -11.24 -3.13
C VAL A 20 4.83 -12.13 -2.32
N CYS A 21 5.84 -11.55 -1.65
CA CYS A 21 6.76 -12.28 -0.79
C CYS A 21 6.04 -13.02 0.33
N LEU A 22 5.06 -12.41 0.99
CA LEU A 22 4.29 -13.05 2.06
C LEU A 22 3.58 -14.31 1.55
N PHE A 23 2.92 -14.26 0.38
CA PHE A 23 2.24 -15.42 -0.19
C PHE A 23 3.21 -16.49 -0.69
N ILE A 24 4.34 -16.11 -1.28
CA ILE A 24 5.38 -17.06 -1.70
C ILE A 24 5.97 -17.79 -0.50
N PHE A 25 6.40 -17.08 0.54
CA PHE A 25 7.06 -17.69 1.69
C PHE A 25 6.13 -18.57 2.54
N THR A 26 4.83 -18.31 2.48
CA THR A 26 3.83 -19.08 3.26
C THR A 26 3.18 -20.18 2.44
N GLY A 27 3.40 -20.23 1.12
CA GLY A 27 2.75 -21.15 0.21
C GLY A 27 1.24 -20.94 0.06
N GLN A 28 0.68 -19.86 0.62
CA GLN A 28 -0.74 -19.59 0.60
C GLN A 28 -1.15 -18.93 -0.72
N LYS A 29 -2.30 -19.34 -1.26
CA LYS A 29 -2.84 -18.76 -2.50
C LYS A 29 -3.55 -17.44 -2.19
N PRO A 30 -3.20 -16.30 -2.84
CA PRO A 30 -3.75 -14.98 -2.53
C PRO A 30 -5.26 -14.82 -2.76
N HIS A 31 -5.85 -15.69 -3.60
CA HIS A 31 -7.27 -15.68 -3.97
C HIS A 31 -8.01 -16.92 -3.47
N ALA A 32 -7.38 -17.72 -2.61
CA ALA A 32 -8.07 -18.80 -1.93
C ALA A 32 -8.63 -18.32 -0.60
N GLU A 33 -9.61 -19.05 -0.08
CA GLU A 33 -9.93 -18.95 1.34
C GLU A 33 -8.72 -19.37 2.17
N ALA A 34 -8.47 -18.64 3.24
CA ALA A 34 -7.33 -18.85 4.12
C ALA A 34 -7.79 -18.93 5.58
N PRO A 35 -7.05 -19.65 6.45
CA PRO A 35 -7.33 -19.69 7.88
C PRO A 35 -7.36 -18.28 8.49
N MET A 36 -8.22 -18.07 9.49
CA MET A 36 -8.39 -16.75 10.13
C MET A 36 -7.07 -16.17 10.66
N ALA A 37 -6.21 -17.01 11.26
CA ALA A 37 -4.90 -16.58 11.75
C ALA A 37 -4.02 -16.01 10.60
N PHE A 38 -4.05 -16.63 9.42
CA PHE A 38 -3.30 -16.15 8.27
C PHE A 38 -3.86 -14.84 7.72
N LYS A 39 -5.18 -14.67 7.71
CA LYS A 39 -5.82 -13.40 7.34
C LYS A 39 -5.37 -12.26 8.25
N ILE A 40 -5.34 -12.47 9.57
CA ILE A 40 -4.87 -11.46 10.54
C ILE A 40 -3.42 -11.07 10.29
N ILE A 41 -2.53 -12.04 10.08
CA ILE A 41 -1.10 -11.80 9.77
C ILE A 41 -0.97 -11.01 8.47
N THR A 42 -1.73 -11.39 7.43
CA THR A 42 -1.71 -10.70 6.14
C THR A 42 -2.19 -9.26 6.26
N ILE A 43 -3.23 -9.00 7.05
CA ILE A 43 -3.75 -7.65 7.30
C ILE A 43 -2.70 -6.81 8.03
N ALA A 44 -2.11 -7.34 9.10
CA ALA A 44 -1.06 -6.64 9.83
C ALA A 44 0.14 -6.31 8.93
N ASN A 45 0.58 -7.28 8.13
CA ASN A 45 1.67 -7.10 7.18
C ASN A 45 1.33 -6.04 6.11
N GLY A 46 0.13 -6.13 5.54
CA GLY A 46 -0.37 -5.17 4.54
C GLY A 46 -0.45 -3.74 5.08
N ILE A 47 -0.91 -3.57 6.32
CA ILE A 47 -0.92 -2.26 7.01
C ILE A 47 0.51 -1.72 7.16
N ILE A 48 1.43 -2.53 7.71
CA ILE A 48 2.83 -2.13 7.94
C ILE A 48 3.48 -1.67 6.63
N PHE A 49 3.40 -2.50 5.58
CA PHE A 49 4.03 -2.18 4.31
C PHE A 49 3.34 -1.05 3.55
N SER A 50 2.03 -0.82 3.76
CA SER A 50 1.34 0.35 3.21
C SER A 50 1.83 1.65 3.85
N VAL A 51 2.00 1.66 5.18
CA VAL A 51 2.59 2.80 5.88
C VAL A 51 4.02 3.04 5.40
N ILE A 52 4.85 1.99 5.28
CA ILE A 52 6.22 2.13 4.77
C ILE A 52 6.22 2.67 3.33
N ALA A 53 5.33 2.17 2.47
CA ALA A 53 5.20 2.63 1.09
C ALA A 53 4.96 4.14 1.00
N GLY A 54 3.99 4.67 1.76
CA GLY A 54 3.71 6.11 1.80
C GLY A 54 4.84 6.94 2.42
N PHE A 55 5.49 6.41 3.46
CA PHE A 55 6.63 7.07 4.09
C PHE A 55 7.80 7.20 3.11
N VAL A 56 8.15 6.11 2.41
CA VAL A 56 9.24 6.09 1.43
C VAL A 56 8.91 6.94 0.21
N LEU A 57 7.66 6.93 -0.25
CA LEU A 57 7.21 7.86 -1.30
C LEU A 57 7.51 9.30 -0.90
N GLN A 58 7.14 9.70 0.32
CA GLN A 58 7.34 11.07 0.79
C GLN A 58 8.84 11.42 0.93
N LEU A 59 9.63 10.47 1.42
CA LEU A 59 11.09 10.56 1.53
C LEU A 59 11.75 10.85 0.17
N ILE A 60 11.34 10.14 -0.88
CA ILE A 60 11.88 10.31 -2.23
C ILE A 60 11.34 11.60 -2.88
N ALA A 61 10.04 11.87 -2.75
CA ALA A 61 9.39 13.02 -3.37
C ALA A 61 9.89 14.35 -2.81
N LYS A 62 10.27 14.40 -1.52
CA LYS A 62 10.69 15.61 -0.78
C LYS A 62 9.68 16.76 -0.89
N GLN A 63 8.40 16.43 -0.83
CA GLN A 63 7.29 17.39 -0.93
C GLN A 63 6.73 17.70 0.46
N LYS A 64 6.03 18.83 0.60
CA LYS A 64 5.38 19.25 1.87
C LYS A 64 3.89 18.92 1.95
N ARG A 65 3.33 18.35 0.88
CA ARG A 65 1.90 18.00 0.75
C ARG A 65 1.75 16.48 0.59
N LEU A 66 0.53 15.98 0.80
CA LEU A 66 0.19 14.56 0.66
C LEU A 66 -0.33 14.19 -0.74
N THR A 67 -0.28 15.10 -1.71
CA THR A 67 -0.86 14.89 -3.05
C THR A 67 -0.39 13.59 -3.71
N LEU A 68 0.91 13.29 -3.72
CA LEU A 68 1.39 12.03 -4.31
C LEU A 68 1.02 10.79 -3.48
N ASN A 69 0.76 10.92 -2.17
CA ASN A 69 0.28 9.79 -1.36
C ASN A 69 -1.16 9.45 -1.70
N TYR A 70 -2.00 10.44 -1.99
CA TYR A 70 -3.35 10.19 -2.53
C TYR A 70 -3.29 9.55 -3.92
N ILE A 71 -2.32 9.92 -4.75
CA ILE A 71 -2.06 9.22 -6.02
C ILE A 71 -1.65 7.78 -5.77
N LEU A 72 -0.74 7.51 -4.82
CA LEU A 72 -0.36 6.14 -4.44
C LEU A 72 -1.57 5.33 -3.95
N THR A 73 -2.42 5.93 -3.11
CA THR A 73 -3.70 5.32 -2.68
C THR A 73 -4.56 4.94 -3.88
N ALA A 74 -4.73 5.85 -4.84
CA ALA A 74 -5.48 5.56 -6.06
C ALA A 74 -4.84 4.43 -6.89
N VAL A 75 -3.51 4.40 -6.99
CA VAL A 75 -2.77 3.34 -7.69
C VAL A 75 -3.00 1.97 -7.04
N ILE A 76 -2.83 1.86 -5.71
CA ILE A 76 -3.09 0.60 -4.98
C ILE A 76 -4.55 0.18 -5.14
N PHE A 77 -5.49 1.13 -4.98
CA PHE A 77 -6.92 0.87 -5.12
C PHE A 77 -7.27 0.36 -6.51
N VAL A 78 -6.78 1.01 -7.58
CA VAL A 78 -7.08 0.64 -8.97
C VAL A 78 -6.50 -0.74 -9.29
N PHE A 79 -5.27 -1.04 -8.90
CA PHE A 79 -4.71 -2.38 -9.12
C PHE A 79 -5.45 -3.46 -8.32
N ALA A 80 -5.89 -3.16 -7.10
CA ALA A 80 -6.71 -4.07 -6.32
C ALA A 80 -8.11 -4.26 -6.94
N ALA A 81 -8.73 -3.21 -7.49
CA ALA A 81 -10.00 -3.27 -8.19
C ALA A 81 -9.89 -4.08 -9.49
N ILE A 82 -8.80 -3.89 -10.26
CA ILE A 82 -8.50 -4.73 -11.43
C ILE A 82 -8.34 -6.19 -10.98
N SER A 83 -7.56 -6.45 -9.94
CA SER A 83 -7.40 -7.80 -9.38
C SER A 83 -8.72 -8.40 -8.90
N LEU A 84 -9.63 -7.59 -8.37
CA LEU A 84 -10.95 -8.02 -7.89
C LEU A 84 -11.79 -8.57 -9.05
N VAL A 85 -11.80 -7.88 -10.19
CA VAL A 85 -12.60 -8.26 -11.36
C VAL A 85 -11.95 -9.37 -12.20
N THR A 86 -10.62 -9.55 -12.12
CA THR A 86 -9.91 -10.59 -12.89
C THR A 86 -9.66 -11.88 -12.13
N ALA A 87 -9.63 -11.85 -10.80
CA ALA A 87 -9.34 -13.04 -10.00
C ALA A 87 -10.60 -13.92 -9.83
N SER A 88 -10.41 -15.23 -9.90
CA SER A 88 -11.43 -16.20 -9.47
C SER A 88 -11.18 -16.63 -8.02
N GLY A 89 -12.23 -16.84 -7.24
CA GLY A 89 -12.14 -17.40 -5.89
C GLY A 89 -12.53 -16.38 -4.81
N SER A 90 -11.80 -16.39 -3.70
CA SER A 90 -12.04 -15.45 -2.61
C SER A 90 -11.41 -14.08 -2.88
N HIS A 91 -12.14 -13.04 -2.52
CA HIS A 91 -11.82 -11.65 -2.84
C HIS A 91 -11.36 -10.82 -1.63
N TRP A 92 -11.10 -11.47 -0.50
CA TRP A 92 -10.79 -10.76 0.75
C TRP A 92 -9.53 -9.90 0.60
N THR A 93 -8.46 -10.42 -0.02
CA THR A 93 -7.20 -9.68 -0.17
C THR A 93 -7.36 -8.39 -0.97
N GLN A 94 -8.17 -8.41 -2.03
CA GLN A 94 -8.47 -7.23 -2.84
C GLN A 94 -9.32 -6.21 -2.07
N LEU A 95 -10.34 -6.67 -1.35
CA LEU A 95 -11.16 -5.78 -0.52
C LEU A 95 -10.32 -5.09 0.56
N PHE A 96 -9.43 -5.83 1.24
CA PHE A 96 -8.49 -5.24 2.20
C PHE A 96 -7.52 -4.27 1.54
N ALA A 97 -7.02 -4.58 0.34
CA ALA A 97 -6.15 -3.70 -0.41
C ALA A 97 -6.84 -2.37 -0.76
N MET A 98 -8.10 -2.42 -1.19
CA MET A 98 -8.89 -1.25 -1.55
C MET A 98 -9.27 -0.39 -0.35
N PHE A 99 -9.79 -1.01 0.72
CA PHE A 99 -10.46 -0.27 1.80
C PHE A 99 -9.63 -0.10 3.05
N ILE A 100 -8.51 -0.81 3.19
CA ILE A 100 -7.62 -0.68 4.35
C ILE A 100 -6.23 -0.24 3.90
N PHE A 101 -5.56 -1.01 3.04
CA PHE A 101 -4.15 -0.77 2.72
C PHE A 101 -3.94 0.51 1.92
N ALA A 102 -4.76 0.75 0.89
CA ALA A 102 -4.68 1.96 0.08
C ALA A 102 -4.90 3.25 0.90
N PRO A 103 -5.93 3.39 1.76
CA PRO A 103 -6.06 4.57 2.62
C PRO A 103 -4.92 4.70 3.64
N VAL A 104 -4.47 3.58 4.22
CA VAL A 104 -3.40 3.56 5.23
C VAL A 104 -2.06 4.02 4.65
N SER A 105 -1.82 3.90 3.34
CA SER A 105 -0.59 4.45 2.75
C SER A 105 -0.47 5.97 2.90
N VAL A 106 -1.58 6.71 3.02
CA VAL A 106 -1.53 8.15 3.30
C VAL A 106 -0.93 8.44 4.67
N LEU A 107 -1.21 7.59 5.67
CA LEU A 107 -0.68 7.74 7.03
C LEU A 107 0.86 7.70 7.03
N GLY A 108 1.47 6.87 6.19
CA GLY A 108 2.92 6.81 6.02
C GLY A 108 3.54 8.15 5.63
N GLY A 109 2.95 8.80 4.62
CA GLY A 109 3.39 10.12 4.20
C GLY A 109 3.13 11.21 5.23
N PHE A 110 2.02 11.11 5.96
CA PHE A 110 1.71 12.03 7.07
C PHE A 110 2.72 11.92 8.20
N LEU A 111 3.10 10.70 8.59
CA LEU A 111 4.12 10.45 9.62
C LEU A 111 5.47 11.05 9.19
N TYR A 112 5.88 10.87 7.94
CA TYR A 112 7.10 11.50 7.43
C TYR A 112 7.08 13.03 7.57
N LEU A 113 5.97 13.67 7.19
CA LEU A 113 5.83 15.12 7.29
C LEU A 113 5.85 15.63 8.73
N ARG A 114 5.30 14.85 9.67
CA ARG A 114 5.38 15.16 11.11
C ARG A 114 6.80 15.03 11.64
N VAL A 115 7.49 13.94 11.32
CA VAL A 115 8.89 13.70 11.74
C VAL A 115 9.83 14.79 11.19
N THR A 116 9.55 15.33 10.01
CA THR A 116 10.37 16.37 9.36
C THR A 116 9.88 17.80 9.61
N GLY A 117 8.88 18.03 10.47
CA GLY A 117 8.37 19.37 10.82
C GLY A 117 7.80 20.16 9.63
N SER A 118 7.45 19.49 8.53
CA SER A 118 7.12 20.15 7.24
C SER A 118 5.63 20.36 7.00
N THR A 119 4.81 20.38 8.05
CA THR A 119 3.35 20.41 7.94
C THR A 119 2.83 21.80 7.53
N LYS A 120 2.45 21.94 6.26
CA LYS A 120 1.32 22.80 5.86
C LYS A 120 0.19 21.87 5.45
N THR A 121 -0.76 21.62 6.35
CA THR A 121 -2.04 21.02 5.99
C THR A 121 -2.67 21.93 4.94
N ALA A 122 -2.96 21.35 3.76
CA ALA A 122 -3.62 22.04 2.67
C ALA A 122 -5.02 22.50 3.09
#